data_AF-A0AAU3YSB2-F1
#
_entry.id   AF-A0AAU3YSB2-F1
#
_cell.length_a   1.000
_cell.length_b   1.000
_cell.length_c   1.000
_cell.angle_alpha   90.00
_cell.angle_beta   90.00
_cell.angle_gamma   90.00
#
_symmetry.space_group_name_H-M   'P 1'
#
loop_
_entity.id
_entity.type
_entity.pdbx_description
1 polymer ?
#
loop_
_entity_poly.entity_id
_entity_poly.type
_entity_poly.pdbx_seq_one_letter_code
_entity_poly.pdbx_strand_id
1 'polypeptide(L)'
;MANGVYHTGYGIEINLTRADLGNPGREGLLEEVTKPVGQRRRDLLQCLTDYEGGQCQCALDGKTPWMFVRRQRREGGVEWVAAHLPLTHVATPQESDKHKAMKERIARTASRHGLDVQVEARSEDGRVVTDVLVAGAGARVGWEAQYSPITAGTVRRRSARSRERDIAPLWVTADAASALIDRAPWTRVDDVPWQRIVSPLGLLIRGGVRHLQIWKCTRSSERACPDNGGACGRWHSGWFLPALCVPQERATQLDELVVTSADGEHVPLCSRDPRDARRTSYLWALARDVRRWREITGEVSDAAPEPSPGEDEAVTYTEQELDSSCSYGAEGFHTSDPRPLREMTSATGLYTLDHAPDQVLLQPSRPVALRLSARERLVVAAELRCPPWQIGPCMLCAAPIHRYGPRSPKVCNACRFTAQQQ
;
A
#
# COMPACT_ATOMS: atom_id res chain seq x y z
N MET A 1 -26.45 -20.89 -11.41
CA MET A 1 -25.62 -20.03 -10.53
C MET A 1 -26.43 -19.83 -9.28
N ALA A 2 -25.87 -20.10 -8.10
CA ALA A 2 -26.60 -19.98 -6.85
C ALA A 2 -27.16 -18.56 -6.65
N ASN A 3 -28.46 -18.39 -6.86
CA ASN A 3 -29.19 -17.14 -6.61
C ASN A 3 -30.15 -17.26 -5.40
N GLY A 4 -30.20 -18.44 -4.79
CA GLY A 4 -31.02 -18.73 -3.63
C GLY A 4 -30.25 -18.71 -2.31
N VAL A 5 -30.92 -18.23 -1.26
CA VAL A 5 -30.43 -18.29 0.13
C VAL A 5 -31.59 -18.57 1.09
N TYR A 6 -31.35 -19.34 2.15
CA TYR A 6 -32.36 -19.62 3.16
C TYR A 6 -32.32 -18.61 4.30
N HIS A 7 -33.48 -18.09 4.69
CA HIS A 7 -33.62 -17.16 5.82
C HIS A 7 -34.08 -17.90 7.09
N THR A 8 -33.15 -18.19 7.99
CA THR A 8 -33.41 -19.00 9.19
C THR A 8 -34.39 -18.36 10.17
N GLY A 9 -34.44 -17.03 10.23
CA GLY A 9 -35.34 -16.32 11.15
C GLY A 9 -36.83 -16.42 10.77
N TYR A 10 -37.13 -16.58 9.49
CA TYR A 10 -38.50 -16.60 8.95
C TYR A 10 -38.88 -17.95 8.35
N GLY A 11 -37.90 -18.84 8.14
CA GLY A 11 -38.10 -20.14 7.53
C GLY A 11 -38.47 -20.08 6.05
N ILE A 12 -37.94 -19.09 5.32
CA ILE A 12 -38.29 -18.84 3.91
C ILE A 12 -37.07 -18.94 2.99
N GLU A 13 -37.32 -19.26 1.73
CA GLU A 13 -36.33 -19.19 0.66
C GLU A 13 -36.34 -17.79 0.05
N ILE A 14 -35.16 -17.26 -0.24
CA ILE A 14 -34.97 -15.95 -0.87
C ILE A 14 -34.40 -16.15 -2.26
N ASN A 15 -35.07 -15.58 -3.25
CA ASN A 15 -34.56 -15.50 -4.61
C ASN A 15 -33.97 -14.11 -4.90
N LEU A 16 -32.63 -14.01 -4.96
CA LEU A 16 -31.93 -12.73 -5.15
C LEU A 16 -32.10 -12.10 -6.54
N THR A 17 -32.63 -12.84 -7.52
CA THR A 17 -32.88 -12.29 -8.86
C THR A 17 -34.22 -11.56 -8.99
N ARG A 18 -35.07 -11.58 -7.95
CA ARG A 18 -36.37 -10.91 -7.93
C ARG A 18 -36.35 -9.70 -7.00
N ALA A 19 -37.03 -8.63 -7.39
CA ALA A 19 -37.08 -7.40 -6.58
C ALA A 19 -37.75 -7.59 -5.21
N ASP A 20 -38.74 -8.48 -5.14
CA ASP A 20 -39.46 -8.86 -3.92
C ASP A 20 -38.81 -10.04 -3.18
N LEU A 21 -37.64 -10.50 -3.64
CA LEU A 21 -36.93 -11.66 -3.12
C LEU A 21 -37.74 -12.98 -3.19
N GLY A 22 -38.77 -13.03 -4.05
CA GLY A 22 -39.73 -14.13 -4.11
C GLY A 22 -40.74 -14.17 -2.96
N ASN A 23 -40.82 -13.09 -2.16
CA ASN A 23 -41.63 -13.01 -0.95
C ASN A 23 -42.43 -11.69 -0.91
N PRO A 24 -43.46 -11.52 -1.77
CA PRO A 24 -44.15 -10.25 -1.97
C PRO A 24 -44.90 -9.73 -0.72
N GLY A 25 -45.20 -10.61 0.25
CA GLY A 25 -45.85 -10.24 1.51
C GLY A 25 -44.91 -9.72 2.60
N ARG A 26 -43.61 -9.51 2.32
CA ARG A 26 -42.62 -9.12 3.33
C ARG A 26 -41.89 -7.84 2.96
N GLU A 27 -42.49 -6.72 3.34
CA GLU A 27 -41.85 -5.42 3.26
C GLU A 27 -40.58 -5.36 4.14
N GLY A 28 -39.51 -4.73 3.65
CA GLY A 28 -38.24 -4.56 4.38
C GLY A 28 -37.30 -5.77 4.38
N LEU A 29 -37.68 -6.90 3.77
CA LEU A 29 -36.83 -8.10 3.72
C LEU A 29 -35.47 -7.83 3.06
N LEU A 30 -35.44 -7.05 1.98
CA LEU A 30 -34.20 -6.69 1.31
C LEU A 30 -33.25 -5.90 2.21
N GLU A 31 -33.76 -4.94 2.98
CA GLU A 31 -32.97 -4.17 3.94
C GLU A 31 -32.43 -5.06 5.05
N GLU A 32 -33.22 -6.04 5.51
CA GLU A 32 -32.79 -6.97 6.56
C GLU A 32 -31.64 -7.88 6.11
N VAL A 33 -31.75 -8.48 4.92
CA VAL A 33 -30.76 -9.46 4.44
C VAL A 33 -29.47 -8.82 3.95
N THR A 34 -29.53 -7.54 3.58
CA THR A 34 -28.38 -6.72 3.18
C THR A 34 -27.72 -5.99 4.34
N LYS A 35 -28.31 -6.00 5.55
CA LYS A 35 -27.66 -5.45 6.75
C LYS A 35 -26.27 -6.09 6.95
N PRO A 36 -25.25 -5.28 7.28
CA PRO A 36 -23.92 -5.79 7.55
C PRO A 36 -23.94 -6.90 8.59
N VAL A 37 -23.14 -7.95 8.38
CA VAL A 37 -23.07 -9.14 9.26
C VAL A 37 -22.79 -8.80 10.73
N GLY A 38 -22.10 -7.69 11.01
CA GLY A 38 -21.85 -7.22 12.39
C GLY A 38 -23.03 -6.52 13.07
N GLN A 39 -24.10 -6.23 12.33
CA GLN A 39 -25.32 -5.56 12.80
C GLN A 39 -26.56 -6.47 12.74
N ARG A 40 -26.38 -7.72 12.32
CA ARG A 40 -27.43 -8.75 12.28
C ARG A 40 -26.93 -10.06 12.88
N ARG A 41 -27.87 -10.97 13.12
CA ARG A 41 -27.55 -12.36 13.47
C ARG A 41 -26.71 -13.01 12.36
N ARG A 42 -25.58 -13.62 12.74
CA ARG A 42 -24.64 -14.26 11.78
C ARG A 42 -25.26 -15.48 11.11
N ASP A 43 -26.16 -16.16 11.81
CA ASP A 43 -26.89 -17.35 11.41
C ASP A 43 -28.20 -17.04 10.65
N LEU A 44 -28.49 -15.76 10.35
CA LEU A 44 -29.74 -15.36 9.68
C LEU A 44 -29.91 -15.96 8.28
N LEU A 45 -28.80 -16.12 7.56
CA LEU A 45 -28.79 -16.58 6.17
C LEU A 45 -27.95 -17.84 6.06
N GLN A 46 -28.47 -18.87 5.41
CA GLN A 46 -27.83 -20.18 5.25
C GLN A 46 -27.86 -20.62 3.78
N CYS A 47 -26.86 -21.40 3.36
CA CYS A 47 -26.85 -22.04 2.05
C CYS A 47 -28.06 -22.97 1.90
N LEU A 48 -28.81 -22.85 0.80
CA LEU A 48 -29.99 -23.68 0.54
C LEU A 48 -29.63 -25.16 0.47
N THR A 49 -28.56 -25.52 -0.23
CA THR A 49 -28.07 -26.91 -0.28
C THR A 49 -27.80 -27.48 1.12
N ASP A 50 -27.22 -26.68 2.02
CA ASP A 50 -26.94 -27.12 3.40
C ASP A 50 -28.25 -27.30 4.20
N TYR A 51 -29.17 -26.35 4.06
CA TYR A 51 -30.47 -26.38 4.73
C TYR A 51 -31.33 -27.57 4.28
N GLU A 52 -31.34 -27.89 3.00
CA GLU A 52 -32.06 -29.04 2.42
C GLU A 52 -31.45 -30.41 2.81
N GLY A 53 -30.40 -30.42 3.64
CA GLY A 53 -29.67 -31.62 4.03
C GLY A 53 -28.71 -32.14 2.96
N GLY A 54 -28.45 -31.35 1.92
CA GLY A 54 -27.47 -31.62 0.90
C GLY A 54 -26.04 -31.31 1.34
N GLN A 55 -25.07 -31.78 0.55
CA GLN A 55 -23.65 -31.55 0.81
C GLN A 55 -23.21 -30.18 0.32
N CYS A 56 -23.23 -29.18 1.21
CA CYS A 56 -22.63 -27.89 0.92
C CYS A 56 -21.11 -28.02 0.79
N GLN A 57 -20.58 -27.79 -0.42
CA GLN A 57 -19.14 -27.86 -0.70
C GLN A 57 -18.32 -26.93 0.21
N CYS A 58 -18.87 -25.78 0.60
CA CYS A 58 -18.20 -24.87 1.53
C CYS A 58 -18.07 -25.47 2.93
N ALA A 59 -19.12 -26.13 3.43
CA ALA A 59 -19.10 -26.81 4.72
C ALA A 59 -18.15 -28.03 4.69
N LEU A 60 -18.13 -28.78 3.59
CA LEU A 60 -17.18 -29.89 3.38
C LEU A 60 -15.72 -29.43 3.37
N ASP A 61 -15.43 -28.24 2.83
CA ASP A 61 -14.13 -27.57 2.87
C ASP A 61 -13.73 -27.04 4.26
N GLY A 62 -14.48 -27.39 5.31
CA GLY A 62 -14.24 -26.96 6.68
C GLY A 62 -14.61 -25.50 6.95
N LYS A 63 -15.42 -24.86 6.10
CA LYS A 63 -15.95 -23.50 6.30
C LYS A 63 -17.40 -23.54 6.80
N THR A 64 -18.04 -22.37 6.93
CA THR A 64 -19.40 -22.26 7.48
C THR A 64 -20.46 -22.26 6.37
N PRO A 65 -21.62 -22.91 6.57
CA PRO A 65 -22.74 -22.86 5.62
C PRO A 65 -23.51 -21.53 5.65
N TRP A 66 -23.23 -20.68 6.64
CA TRP A 66 -23.84 -19.36 6.79
C TRP A 66 -23.46 -18.42 5.64
N MET A 67 -24.35 -17.52 5.27
CA MET A 67 -24.21 -16.66 4.08
C MET A 67 -24.38 -15.16 4.38
N PHE A 68 -23.97 -14.36 3.40
CA PHE A 68 -24.28 -12.94 3.30
C PHE A 68 -24.60 -12.56 1.86
N VAL A 69 -25.42 -11.52 1.71
CA VAL A 69 -25.77 -10.94 0.41
C VAL A 69 -24.86 -9.76 0.14
N ARG A 70 -24.36 -9.64 -1.08
CA ARG A 70 -23.54 -8.50 -1.54
C ARG A 70 -23.87 -8.13 -2.97
N ARG A 71 -23.51 -6.91 -3.37
CA ARG A 71 -23.56 -6.47 -4.77
C ARG A 71 -22.34 -6.98 -5.52
N GLN A 72 -22.56 -7.45 -6.75
CA GLN A 72 -21.49 -7.88 -7.65
C GLN A 72 -21.78 -7.35 -9.06
N ARG A 73 -20.78 -6.73 -9.69
CA ARG A 73 -20.86 -6.28 -11.09
C ARG A 73 -20.64 -7.46 -12.04
N ARG A 74 -21.51 -7.58 -13.03
CA ARG A 74 -21.45 -8.57 -14.12
C ARG A 74 -21.72 -7.89 -15.46
N GLU A 75 -21.54 -8.63 -16.55
CA GLU A 75 -21.70 -8.12 -17.93
C GLU A 75 -23.09 -7.49 -18.18
N GLY A 76 -24.11 -7.87 -17.41
CA GLY A 76 -25.47 -7.33 -17.50
C GLY A 76 -25.86 -6.23 -16.49
N GLY A 77 -24.97 -5.83 -15.57
CA GLY A 77 -25.28 -4.84 -14.53
C GLY A 77 -24.77 -5.20 -13.13
N VAL A 78 -25.29 -4.53 -12.11
CA VAL A 78 -25.01 -4.86 -10.70
C VAL A 78 -26.11 -5.79 -10.19
N GLU A 79 -25.76 -6.98 -9.72
CA GLU A 79 -26.70 -7.98 -9.21
C GLU A 79 -26.49 -8.24 -7.71
N TRP A 80 -27.51 -8.74 -7.03
CA TRP A 80 -27.37 -9.34 -5.69
C TRP A 80 -26.83 -10.76 -5.80
N VAL A 81 -25.80 -11.07 -5.01
CA VAL A 81 -25.16 -12.39 -4.98
C VAL A 81 -25.00 -12.85 -3.54
N ALA A 82 -25.39 -14.09 -3.27
CA ALA A 82 -25.12 -14.76 -2.01
C ALA A 82 -23.69 -15.31 -1.98
N ALA A 83 -23.02 -15.15 -0.85
CA ALA A 83 -21.70 -15.74 -0.62
C ALA A 83 -21.63 -16.32 0.79
N HIS A 84 -20.90 -17.43 0.96
CA HIS A 84 -20.62 -17.99 2.27
C HIS A 84 -19.86 -16.99 3.13
N LEU A 85 -20.24 -16.89 4.41
CA LEU A 85 -19.50 -16.12 5.39
C LEU A 85 -18.08 -16.69 5.45
N PRO A 86 -17.05 -15.86 5.27
CA PRO A 86 -15.69 -16.31 5.51
C PRO A 86 -15.60 -16.71 6.99
N LEU A 87 -14.98 -17.85 7.26
CA LEU A 87 -14.45 -18.11 8.60
C LEU A 87 -13.60 -16.90 8.96
N THR A 88 -13.96 -16.24 10.07
CA THR A 88 -13.10 -15.24 10.67
C THR A 88 -11.78 -15.93 10.93
N HIS A 89 -10.75 -15.57 10.16
CA HIS A 89 -9.39 -16.03 10.40
C HIS A 89 -9.04 -15.62 11.83
N VAL A 90 -9.05 -16.59 12.74
CA VAL A 90 -8.56 -16.38 14.09
C VAL A 90 -7.06 -16.27 13.94
N ALA A 91 -6.50 -15.12 14.31
CA ALA A 91 -5.06 -14.93 14.27
C ALA A 91 -4.39 -16.02 15.10
N THR A 92 -3.38 -16.65 14.53
CA THR A 92 -2.51 -17.56 15.25
C THR A 92 -1.84 -16.82 16.42
N PRO A 93 -1.45 -17.51 17.50
CA PRO A 93 -0.70 -16.90 18.60
C PRO A 93 0.52 -16.12 18.09
N GLN A 94 1.23 -16.66 17.10
CA GLN A 94 2.40 -16.04 16.51
C GLN A 94 2.08 -14.74 15.75
N GLU A 95 1.00 -14.70 14.98
CA GLU A 95 0.55 -13.45 14.32
C GLU A 95 0.09 -12.41 15.35
N SER A 96 -0.59 -12.86 16.41
CA SER A 96 -1.00 -12.00 17.53
C SER A 96 0.21 -11.38 18.23
N ASP A 97 1.24 -12.19 18.50
CA ASP A 97 2.49 -11.73 19.13
C ASP A 97 3.26 -10.77 18.22
N LYS A 98 3.34 -11.05 16.91
CA LYS A 98 3.95 -10.12 15.94
C LYS A 98 3.20 -8.79 15.89
N HIS A 99 1.87 -8.82 15.86
CA HIS A 99 1.04 -7.62 15.88
C HIS A 99 1.27 -6.79 17.14
N LYS A 100 1.25 -7.41 18.33
CA LYS A 100 1.55 -6.73 19.61
C LYS A 100 2.97 -6.15 19.64
N ALA A 101 3.96 -6.92 19.20
CA ALA A 101 5.36 -6.50 19.13
C ALA A 101 5.57 -5.29 18.22
N MET A 102 4.88 -5.25 17.08
CA MET A 102 4.96 -4.13 16.15
C MET A 102 4.34 -2.86 16.75
N LYS A 103 3.15 -2.98 17.36
CA LYS A 103 2.51 -1.86 18.08
C LYS A 103 3.42 -1.30 19.16
N GLU A 104 3.98 -2.17 20.00
CA GLU A 104 4.88 -1.77 21.08
C GLU A 104 6.13 -1.08 20.53
N ARG A 105 6.75 -1.62 19.46
CA ARG A 105 7.94 -1.02 18.86
C ARG A 105 7.66 0.39 18.35
N ILE A 106 6.59 0.58 17.59
CA ILE A 106 6.20 1.90 17.06
C ILE A 106 5.97 2.88 18.21
N ALA A 107 5.19 2.47 19.21
CA ALA A 107 4.85 3.33 20.33
C ALA A 107 6.08 3.73 21.16
N ARG A 108 6.97 2.77 21.41
CA ARG A 108 8.23 2.97 22.13
C ARG A 108 9.19 3.87 21.35
N THR A 109 9.28 3.70 20.03
CA THR A 109 10.08 4.59 19.18
C THR A 109 9.54 6.02 19.24
N ALA A 110 8.24 6.23 19.03
CA ALA A 110 7.62 7.54 19.12
C ALA A 110 7.88 8.21 20.49
N SER A 111 7.63 7.48 21.58
CA SER A 111 7.86 7.95 22.95
C SER A 111 9.32 8.37 23.20
N ARG A 112 10.29 7.57 22.75
CA ARG A 112 11.73 7.87 22.91
C ARG A 112 12.16 9.13 22.19
N HIS A 113 11.47 9.49 21.11
CA HIS A 113 11.71 10.69 20.33
C HIS A 113 10.87 11.89 20.79
N GLY A 114 10.12 11.77 21.90
CA GLY A 114 9.34 12.86 22.48
C GLY A 114 8.06 13.20 21.70
N LEU A 115 7.58 12.29 20.85
CA LEU A 115 6.34 12.46 20.09
C LEU A 115 5.13 12.10 20.95
N ASP A 116 3.97 12.70 20.66
CA ASP A 116 2.71 12.32 21.27
C ASP A 116 2.25 10.98 20.68
N VAL A 117 1.88 10.03 21.54
CA VAL A 117 1.56 8.68 21.13
C VAL A 117 0.45 8.07 21.97
N GLN A 118 -0.50 7.44 21.27
CA GLN A 118 -1.62 6.73 21.86
C GLN A 118 -1.71 5.34 21.25
N VAL A 119 -1.66 4.32 22.10
CA VAL A 119 -1.84 2.92 21.70
C VAL A 119 -3.31 2.56 21.81
N GLU A 120 -3.86 1.89 20.80
CA GLU A 120 -5.29 1.57 20.69
C GLU A 120 -6.17 2.82 20.81
N ALA A 121 -5.74 3.89 20.11
CA ALA A 121 -6.40 5.18 20.11
C ALA A 121 -7.83 5.04 19.57
N ARG A 122 -8.80 5.25 20.47
CA ARG A 122 -10.22 5.21 20.13
C ARG A 122 -10.67 6.58 19.67
N SER A 123 -11.45 6.61 18.59
CA SER A 123 -12.18 7.82 18.23
C SER A 123 -13.22 8.17 19.29
N GLU A 124 -13.63 9.44 19.35
CA GLU A 124 -14.63 9.94 20.31
C GLU A 124 -15.97 9.18 20.24
N ASP A 125 -16.34 8.72 19.05
CA ASP A 125 -17.52 7.88 18.81
C ASP A 125 -17.33 6.39 19.16
N GLY A 126 -16.13 5.98 19.59
CA GLY A 126 -15.75 4.61 19.93
C GLY A 126 -15.73 3.62 18.76
N ARG A 127 -16.03 4.06 17.53
CA ARG A 127 -16.25 3.18 16.36
C ARG A 127 -14.99 2.84 15.59
N VAL A 128 -13.89 3.55 15.83
CA VAL A 128 -12.60 3.31 15.18
C VAL A 128 -11.52 3.24 16.24
N VAL A 129 -10.72 2.18 16.16
CA VAL A 129 -9.53 1.99 16.96
C VAL A 129 -8.37 1.97 16.00
N THR A 130 -7.44 2.90 16.18
CA THR A 130 -6.15 2.92 15.49
C THR A 130 -5.14 2.17 16.35
N ASP A 131 -4.38 1.23 15.79
CA ASP A 131 -3.44 0.43 16.59
C ASP A 131 -2.43 1.31 17.35
N VAL A 132 -1.79 2.25 16.65
CA VAL A 132 -0.95 3.28 17.27
C VAL A 132 -1.15 4.61 16.53
N LEU A 133 -1.59 5.64 17.25
CA LEU A 133 -1.63 7.00 16.75
C LEU A 133 -0.36 7.72 17.21
N VAL A 134 0.40 8.27 16.26
CA VAL A 134 1.60 9.07 16.53
C VAL A 134 1.37 10.48 15.99
N ALA A 135 1.54 11.49 16.82
CA ALA A 135 1.41 12.90 16.46
C ALA A 135 2.73 13.62 16.69
N GLY A 136 3.16 14.37 15.66
CA GLY A 136 4.34 15.21 15.70
C GLY A 136 4.04 16.62 15.23
N ALA A 137 5.09 17.40 14.97
CA ALA A 137 4.95 18.79 14.55
C ALA A 137 4.34 18.94 13.15
N GLY A 138 4.45 17.92 12.30
CA GLY A 138 3.99 17.97 10.91
C GLY A 138 2.67 17.26 10.64
N ALA A 139 2.42 16.12 11.28
CA ALA A 139 1.25 15.30 10.99
C ALA A 139 0.82 14.39 12.16
N ARG A 140 -0.44 13.94 12.07
CA ARG A 140 -0.99 12.84 12.88
C ARG A 140 -1.05 11.59 12.00
N VAL A 141 -0.30 10.56 12.38
CA VAL A 141 -0.13 9.33 11.59
C VAL A 141 -0.73 8.15 12.35
N GLY A 142 -1.71 7.50 11.74
CA GLY A 142 -2.34 6.29 12.26
C GLY A 142 -1.63 5.06 11.73
N TRP A 143 -0.80 4.44 12.56
CA TRP A 143 -0.09 3.21 12.25
C TRP A 143 -1.00 2.01 12.50
N GLU A 144 -1.11 1.13 11.51
CA GLU A 144 -1.96 -0.07 11.54
C GLU A 144 -1.11 -1.31 11.20
N ALA A 145 -0.91 -2.20 12.18
CA ALA A 145 -0.04 -3.37 12.04
C ALA A 145 -0.84 -4.59 11.58
N GLN A 146 -0.69 -4.99 10.31
CA GLN A 146 -1.51 -6.05 9.73
C GLN A 146 -0.67 -7.31 9.43
N TYR A 147 -0.79 -8.31 10.31
CA TYR A 147 -0.13 -9.62 10.15
C TYR A 147 -1.09 -10.75 9.79
N SER A 148 -2.39 -10.58 10.00
CA SER A 148 -3.42 -11.52 9.57
C SER A 148 -4.03 -11.12 8.21
N PRO A 149 -4.72 -12.02 7.50
CA PRO A 149 -5.41 -11.67 6.26
C PRO A 149 -6.45 -10.55 6.46
N ILE A 150 -6.43 -9.56 5.57
CA ILE A 150 -7.42 -8.46 5.51
C ILE A 150 -7.95 -8.28 4.10
N THR A 151 -9.20 -7.83 3.96
CA THR A 151 -9.80 -7.52 2.66
C THR A 151 -9.50 -6.09 2.23
N ALA A 152 -9.33 -5.86 0.92
CA ALA A 152 -9.09 -4.54 0.35
C ALA A 152 -10.19 -3.51 0.71
N GLY A 153 -11.47 -3.94 0.75
CA GLY A 153 -12.58 -3.09 1.15
C GLY A 153 -12.48 -2.63 2.60
N THR A 154 -12.03 -3.49 3.51
CA THR A 154 -11.82 -3.14 4.93
C THR A 154 -10.71 -2.11 5.07
N VAL A 155 -9.59 -2.29 4.35
CA VAL A 155 -8.46 -1.35 4.34
C VAL A 155 -8.91 0.03 3.86
N ARG A 156 -9.64 0.09 2.74
CA ARG A 156 -10.16 1.37 2.19
C ARG A 156 -11.06 2.08 3.19
N ARG A 157 -12.06 1.36 3.74
CA ARG A 157 -13.01 1.92 4.71
C ARG A 157 -12.31 2.45 5.98
N ARG A 158 -11.39 1.69 6.56
CA ARG A 158 -10.63 2.12 7.75
C ARG A 158 -9.75 3.34 7.46
N SER A 159 -9.11 3.34 6.29
CA SER A 159 -8.24 4.45 5.86
C SER A 159 -9.04 5.72 5.56
N ALA A 160 -10.22 5.61 4.95
CA ALA A 160 -11.13 6.74 4.72
C ALA A 160 -11.56 7.38 6.05
N ARG A 161 -12.01 6.58 7.02
CA ARG A 161 -12.37 7.06 8.37
C ARG A 161 -11.21 7.69 9.14
N SER A 162 -9.97 7.31 8.84
CA SER A 162 -8.78 7.95 9.42
C SER A 162 -8.60 9.34 8.82
N ARG A 163 -8.69 9.45 7.49
CA ARG A 163 -8.58 10.73 6.78
C ARG A 163 -9.67 11.73 7.15
N GLU A 164 -10.91 11.27 7.35
CA GLU A 164 -12.02 12.08 7.85
C GLU A 164 -11.73 12.76 9.20
N ARG A 165 -10.69 12.32 9.91
CA ARG A 165 -10.26 12.85 11.22
C ARG A 165 -8.87 13.46 11.19
N ASP A 166 -8.39 13.82 10.00
CA ASP A 166 -7.04 14.36 9.75
C ASP A 166 -5.92 13.44 10.25
N ILE A 167 -6.15 12.12 10.17
CA ILE A 167 -5.14 11.11 10.48
C ILE A 167 -4.67 10.49 9.16
N ALA A 168 -3.37 10.64 8.87
CA ALA A 168 -2.72 9.99 7.74
C ALA A 168 -2.58 8.48 8.02
N PRO A 169 -3.26 7.59 7.28
CA PRO A 169 -3.19 6.15 7.54
C PRO A 169 -1.87 5.58 7.02
N LEU A 170 -1.21 4.73 7.82
CA LEU A 170 0.01 4.01 7.46
C LEU A 170 -0.11 2.54 7.86
N TRP A 171 -0.24 1.67 6.87
CA TRP A 171 -0.36 0.23 7.08
C TRP A 171 1.00 -0.47 7.02
N VAL A 172 1.30 -1.33 8.00
CA VAL A 172 2.52 -2.15 8.03
C VAL A 172 2.18 -3.61 7.78
N THR A 173 2.92 -4.27 6.88
CA THR A 173 2.79 -5.71 6.60
C THR A 173 4.16 -6.37 6.46
N ALA A 174 4.21 -7.69 6.61
CA ALA A 174 5.35 -8.51 6.20
C ALA A 174 5.09 -9.28 4.88
N ASP A 175 3.81 -9.41 4.48
CA ASP A 175 3.38 -10.14 3.30
C ASP A 175 3.31 -9.23 2.05
N ALA A 176 4.07 -9.59 1.01
CA ALA A 176 4.13 -8.90 -0.27
C ALA A 176 2.90 -9.19 -1.19
N ALA A 177 2.07 -10.16 -0.82
CA ALA A 177 0.79 -10.45 -1.47
C ALA A 177 -0.41 -9.84 -0.72
N SER A 178 -0.16 -9.07 0.35
CA SER A 178 -1.21 -8.52 1.21
C SER A 178 -2.18 -7.62 0.45
N ALA A 179 -3.48 -7.80 0.70
CA ALA A 179 -4.54 -7.07 0.02
C ALA A 179 -4.59 -5.57 0.35
N LEU A 180 -3.80 -5.10 1.33
CA LEU A 180 -3.66 -3.68 1.65
C LEU A 180 -2.76 -2.91 0.69
N ILE A 181 -1.87 -3.61 -0.03
CA ILE A 181 -0.93 -2.99 -0.97
C ILE A 181 -1.73 -2.23 -2.02
N ASP A 182 -1.37 -0.96 -2.19
CA ASP A 182 -1.99 -0.01 -3.10
C ASP A 182 -3.50 0.20 -2.87
N ARG A 183 -3.98 -0.01 -1.64
CA ARG A 183 -5.34 0.38 -1.19
C ARG A 183 -5.35 1.56 -0.22
N ALA A 184 -4.23 1.77 0.45
CA ALA A 184 -3.94 2.88 1.34
C ALA A 184 -2.41 3.04 1.43
N PRO A 185 -1.88 4.16 1.93
CA PRO A 185 -0.45 4.30 2.17
C PRO A 185 0.04 3.17 3.08
N TRP A 186 1.09 2.49 2.63
CA TRP A 186 1.55 1.24 3.23
C TRP A 186 3.07 1.19 3.28
N THR A 187 3.59 0.26 4.08
CA THR A 187 4.99 -0.13 4.11
C THR A 187 5.12 -1.62 4.37
N ARG A 188 6.17 -2.24 3.82
CA ARG A 188 6.50 -3.64 4.07
C ARG A 188 7.84 -3.77 4.77
N VAL A 189 7.89 -4.62 5.78
CA VAL A 189 9.11 -5.05 6.47
C VAL A 189 9.38 -6.54 6.19
N ASP A 190 10.55 -7.05 6.60
CA ASP A 190 10.84 -8.47 6.51
C ASP A 190 9.94 -9.28 7.46
N ASP A 191 9.56 -10.50 7.05
CA ASP A 191 8.85 -11.41 7.93
C ASP A 191 9.82 -12.05 8.93
N VAL A 192 9.84 -11.50 10.14
CA VAL A 192 10.72 -11.94 11.22
C VAL A 192 9.90 -12.34 12.46
N PRO A 193 10.44 -13.21 13.33
CA PRO A 193 9.81 -13.53 14.61
C PRO A 193 9.59 -12.29 15.48
N TRP A 194 8.56 -12.30 16.33
CA TRP A 194 8.20 -11.16 17.18
C TRP A 194 9.35 -10.69 18.08
N GLN A 195 10.22 -11.62 18.51
CA GLN A 195 11.41 -11.34 19.32
C GLN A 195 12.39 -10.39 18.59
N ARG A 196 12.50 -10.53 17.26
CA ARG A 196 13.32 -9.62 16.43
C ARG A 196 12.63 -8.28 16.25
N ILE A 197 11.29 -8.26 16.17
CA ILE A 197 10.52 -7.02 16.10
C ILE A 197 10.74 -6.18 17.36
N VAL A 198 10.62 -6.76 18.56
CA VAL A 198 10.83 -6.00 19.81
C VAL A 198 12.30 -5.64 20.08
N SER A 199 13.25 -6.32 19.44
CA SER A 199 14.68 -6.07 19.61
C SER A 199 15.12 -4.67 19.13
N PRO A 200 16.25 -4.14 19.62
CA PRO A 200 16.80 -2.86 19.15
C PRO A 200 17.41 -2.93 17.74
N LEU A 201 17.41 -4.10 17.10
CA LEU A 201 17.93 -4.24 15.74
C LEU A 201 17.05 -3.46 14.76
N GLY A 202 17.68 -2.77 13.83
CA GLY A 202 16.97 -2.00 12.80
C GLY A 202 16.11 -2.91 11.93
N LEU A 203 14.84 -2.55 11.77
CA LEU A 203 13.95 -3.14 10.77
C LEU A 203 13.98 -2.28 9.52
N LEU A 204 14.36 -2.88 8.40
CA LEU A 204 14.42 -2.21 7.11
C LEU A 204 13.06 -2.26 6.42
N ILE A 205 12.66 -1.13 5.87
CA ILE A 205 11.51 -1.06 4.96
C ILE A 205 11.94 -1.59 3.60
N ARG A 206 11.20 -2.59 3.12
CA ARG A 206 11.40 -3.25 1.82
C ARG A 206 10.49 -2.71 0.72
N GLY A 207 9.32 -2.19 1.09
CA GLY A 207 8.30 -1.70 0.17
C GLY A 207 7.49 -0.54 0.74
N GLY A 208 6.78 0.17 -0.14
CA GLY A 208 5.85 1.24 0.21
C GLY A 208 6.48 2.63 0.43
N VAL A 209 7.76 2.71 0.80
CA VAL A 209 8.53 3.97 0.81
C VAL A 209 9.33 4.11 -0.49
N ARG A 210 9.16 5.22 -1.20
CA ARG A 210 9.78 5.46 -2.52
C ARG A 210 10.39 6.86 -2.62
N HIS A 211 11.35 6.97 -3.54
CA HIS A 211 12.03 8.22 -3.88
C HIS A 211 11.70 8.63 -5.31
N LEU A 212 11.64 9.94 -5.53
CA LEU A 212 11.53 10.48 -6.88
C LEU A 212 12.88 10.34 -7.59
N GLN A 213 12.85 9.88 -8.84
CA GLN A 213 14.01 9.87 -9.74
C GLN A 213 13.63 10.55 -11.03
N ILE A 214 14.48 11.45 -11.50
CA ILE A 214 14.32 12.17 -12.77
C ILE A 214 15.56 11.88 -13.60
N TRP A 215 15.39 11.45 -14.84
CA TRP A 215 16.52 11.13 -15.70
C TRP A 215 16.24 11.49 -17.16
N LYS A 216 17.29 11.85 -17.89
CA LYS A 216 17.22 11.99 -19.34
C LYS A 216 17.34 10.61 -19.98
N CYS A 217 16.45 10.30 -20.90
CA CYS A 217 16.49 9.06 -21.67
C CYS A 217 17.49 9.21 -22.83
N THR A 218 18.61 8.53 -22.72
CA THR A 218 19.69 8.52 -23.71
C THR A 218 20.14 7.08 -23.90
N ARG A 219 20.92 6.80 -24.96
CA ARG A 219 21.47 5.46 -25.18
C ARG A 219 22.42 5.00 -24.07
N SER A 220 23.01 5.94 -23.33
CA SER A 220 23.89 5.70 -22.19
C SER A 220 23.18 5.69 -20.84
N SER A 221 21.85 5.88 -20.81
CA SER A 221 21.11 5.91 -19.54
C SER A 221 21.06 4.50 -18.93
N GLU A 222 21.34 4.40 -17.63
CA GLU A 222 21.26 3.12 -16.89
C GLU A 222 19.84 2.52 -16.90
N ARG A 223 18.83 3.35 -17.17
CA ARG A 223 17.41 2.94 -17.23
C ARG A 223 16.94 2.87 -18.68
N ALA A 224 16.26 1.77 -19.02
CA ALA A 224 15.53 1.64 -20.27
C ALA A 224 14.40 2.68 -20.37
N CYS A 225 14.08 3.11 -21.59
CA CYS A 225 12.96 4.02 -21.82
C CYS A 225 11.63 3.37 -21.38
N PRO A 226 10.83 4.02 -20.53
CA PRO A 226 9.53 3.51 -20.14
C PRO A 226 8.52 3.48 -21.29
N ASP A 227 8.69 4.30 -22.34
CA ASP A 227 7.75 4.38 -23.47
C ASP A 227 7.99 3.29 -24.52
N ASN A 228 9.25 3.01 -24.86
CA ASN A 228 9.60 2.15 -26.00
C ASN A 228 10.78 1.20 -25.75
N GLY A 229 11.30 1.14 -24.52
CA GLY A 229 12.45 0.30 -24.13
C GLY A 229 13.82 0.78 -24.66
N GLY A 230 13.87 1.68 -25.64
CA GLY A 230 15.09 2.19 -26.27
C GLY A 230 15.58 3.52 -25.67
N ALA A 231 16.01 4.45 -26.54
CA ALA A 231 16.37 5.81 -26.16
C ALA A 231 15.47 6.81 -26.89
N CYS A 232 14.66 7.58 -26.16
CA CYS A 232 13.72 8.53 -26.75
C CYS A 232 14.19 10.01 -26.69
N GLY A 233 15.28 10.32 -25.98
CA GLY A 233 15.81 11.68 -25.85
C GLY A 233 15.10 12.57 -24.83
N ARG A 234 13.90 12.16 -24.37
CA ARG A 234 13.05 12.89 -23.43
C ARG A 234 13.45 12.69 -21.98
N TRP A 235 12.84 13.45 -21.07
CA TRP A 235 13.02 13.29 -19.63
C TRP A 235 11.94 12.40 -19.06
N HIS A 236 12.31 11.53 -18.14
CA HIS A 236 11.34 10.71 -17.40
C HIS A 236 11.48 10.96 -15.91
N SER A 237 10.38 10.78 -15.22
CA SER A 237 10.32 10.82 -13.77
C SER A 237 9.47 9.66 -13.25
N GLY A 238 9.74 9.22 -12.02
CA GLY A 238 8.91 8.23 -11.35
C GLY A 238 9.38 7.89 -9.95
N TRP A 239 8.59 7.04 -9.28
CA TRP A 239 8.77 6.64 -7.90
C TRP A 239 9.44 5.28 -7.80
N PHE A 240 10.64 5.24 -7.21
CA PHE A 240 11.46 4.04 -7.11
C PHE A 240 11.70 3.63 -5.66
N LEU A 241 11.80 2.32 -5.45
CA LEU A 241 12.33 1.80 -4.18
C LEU A 241 13.80 2.26 -4.02
N PRO A 242 14.28 2.50 -2.79
CA PRO A 242 15.66 2.93 -2.54
C PRO A 242 16.72 2.06 -3.23
N ALA A 243 16.48 0.74 -3.27
CA ALA A 243 17.37 -0.24 -3.91
C ALA A 243 17.49 -0.08 -5.44
N LEU A 244 16.55 0.62 -6.08
CA LEU A 244 16.48 0.84 -7.51
C LEU A 244 16.76 2.29 -7.91
N CYS A 245 17.06 3.16 -6.96
CA CYS A 245 17.54 4.51 -7.23
C CYS A 245 18.92 4.48 -7.89
N VAL A 246 19.23 5.53 -8.65
CA VAL A 246 20.53 5.70 -9.32
C VAL A 246 21.04 7.12 -8.98
N PRO A 247 22.07 7.24 -8.12
CA PRO A 247 22.71 6.17 -7.35
C PRO A 247 21.75 5.53 -6.33
N GLN A 248 22.07 4.31 -5.89
CA GLN A 248 21.27 3.57 -4.91
C GLN A 248 21.11 4.37 -3.61
N GLU A 249 19.87 4.50 -3.15
CA GLU A 249 19.53 5.18 -1.90
C GLU A 249 19.49 4.19 -0.73
N ARG A 250 19.71 4.69 0.49
CA ARG A 250 19.64 3.86 1.71
C ARG A 250 18.19 3.50 1.99
N ALA A 251 17.92 2.22 2.26
CA ALA A 251 16.61 1.81 2.75
C ALA A 251 16.26 2.52 4.08
N THR A 252 15.05 3.11 4.13
CA THR A 252 14.48 3.72 5.34
C THR A 252 14.28 2.65 6.41
N GLN A 253 14.64 2.97 7.66
CA GLN A 253 14.32 2.10 8.79
C GLN A 253 12.89 2.36 9.27
N LEU A 254 12.23 1.34 9.81
CA LEU A 254 10.89 1.49 10.39
C LEU A 254 10.89 2.61 11.45
N ASP A 255 11.85 2.56 12.38
CA ASP A 255 11.92 3.52 13.49
C ASP A 255 12.14 4.96 13.00
N GLU A 256 12.88 5.12 11.92
CA GLU A 256 13.06 6.41 11.25
C GLU A 256 11.77 6.89 10.58
N LEU A 257 11.01 5.99 9.94
CA LEU A 257 9.73 6.36 9.34
C LEU A 257 8.71 6.78 10.39
N VAL A 258 8.70 6.15 11.58
CA VAL A 258 7.85 6.57 12.70
C VAL A 258 8.06 8.04 13.02
N VAL A 259 9.31 8.47 13.15
CA VAL A 259 9.65 9.86 13.50
C VAL A 259 9.36 10.79 12.32
N THR A 260 9.94 10.49 11.17
CA THR A 260 9.91 11.37 9.99
C THR A 260 8.52 11.49 9.37
N SER A 261 7.62 10.51 9.55
CA SER A 261 6.23 10.66 9.13
C SER A 261 5.43 11.60 10.02
N ALA A 262 5.68 11.58 11.35
CA ALA A 262 5.04 12.49 12.30
C ALA A 262 5.56 13.93 12.20
N ASP A 263 6.83 14.10 11.83
CA ASP A 263 7.45 15.41 11.58
C ASP A 263 7.09 15.99 10.20
N GLY A 264 6.41 15.22 9.35
CA GLY A 264 6.03 15.65 8.00
C GLY A 264 7.19 15.63 6.98
N GLU A 265 8.32 15.03 7.32
CA GLU A 265 9.41 14.78 6.37
C GLU A 265 9.04 13.69 5.36
N HIS A 266 8.33 12.65 5.80
CA HIS A 266 7.67 11.69 4.93
C HIS A 266 6.17 11.98 4.91
N VAL A 267 5.60 12.01 3.71
CA VAL A 267 4.18 12.27 3.49
C VAL A 267 3.57 11.16 2.64
N PRO A 268 2.28 10.83 2.85
CA PRO A 268 1.59 9.87 2.01
C PRO A 268 1.35 10.49 0.62
N LEU A 269 1.49 9.68 -0.42
CA LEU A 269 1.19 10.06 -1.80
C LEU A 269 0.30 9.00 -2.46
N CYS A 270 -0.68 9.49 -3.21
CA CYS A 270 -1.45 8.70 -4.16
C CYS A 270 -1.00 9.10 -5.57
N SER A 271 -0.36 8.18 -6.29
CA SER A 271 0.04 8.40 -7.68
C SER A 271 -0.83 7.56 -8.61
N ARG A 272 -1.41 8.21 -9.62
CA ARG A 272 -2.18 7.53 -10.67
C ARG A 272 -1.24 7.24 -11.84
N ASP A 273 -1.35 6.04 -12.41
CA ASP A 273 -0.62 5.73 -13.63
C ASP A 273 -1.25 6.50 -14.81
N PRO A 274 -0.50 7.35 -15.54
CA PRO A 274 -1.04 8.08 -16.69
C PRO A 274 -1.52 7.16 -17.81
N ARG A 275 -0.98 5.93 -17.90
CA ARG A 275 -1.32 4.94 -18.93
C ARG A 275 -2.47 4.03 -18.53
N ASP A 276 -2.78 3.95 -17.24
CA ASP A 276 -3.90 3.19 -16.72
C ASP A 276 -4.47 3.88 -15.46
N ALA A 277 -5.49 4.72 -15.66
CA ALA A 277 -6.13 5.46 -14.58
C ALA A 277 -6.73 4.54 -13.48
N ARG A 278 -6.93 3.24 -13.76
CA ARG A 278 -7.39 2.26 -12.76
C ARG A 278 -6.25 1.77 -11.85
N ARG A 279 -5.00 1.94 -12.26
CA ARG A 279 -3.81 1.67 -11.44
C ARG A 279 -3.46 2.89 -10.60
N THR A 280 -3.95 2.86 -9.37
CA THR A 280 -3.56 3.80 -8.31
C THR A 280 -2.51 3.14 -7.43
N SER A 281 -1.36 3.79 -7.26
CA SER A 281 -0.33 3.39 -6.28
C SER A 281 -0.40 4.27 -5.05
N TYR A 282 -0.30 3.65 -3.89
CA TYR A 282 -0.19 4.38 -2.62
C TYR A 282 1.19 4.14 -2.04
N LEU A 283 1.86 5.22 -1.64
CA LEU A 283 3.23 5.15 -1.15
C LEU A 283 3.47 6.25 -0.12
N TRP A 284 4.60 6.14 0.58
CA TRP A 284 5.19 7.20 1.36
C TRP A 284 6.45 7.70 0.65
N ALA A 285 6.62 9.01 0.61
CA ALA A 285 7.78 9.64 0.00
C ALA A 285 8.20 10.85 0.81
N LEU A 286 9.42 11.32 0.57
CA LEU A 286 9.92 12.54 1.19
C LEU A 286 9.10 13.74 0.71
N ALA A 287 8.73 14.64 1.62
CA ALA A 287 7.94 15.82 1.30
C ALA A 287 8.58 16.69 0.21
N ARG A 288 9.93 16.78 0.18
CA ARG A 288 10.65 17.47 -0.90
C ARG A 288 10.48 16.81 -2.26
N ASP A 289 10.46 15.48 -2.31
CA ASP A 289 10.30 14.72 -3.54
C ASP A 289 8.85 14.87 -4.03
N VAL A 290 7.88 14.86 -3.12
CA VAL A 290 6.46 15.07 -3.44
C VAL A 290 6.19 16.47 -3.96
N ARG A 291 6.73 17.51 -3.33
CA ARG A 291 6.64 18.89 -3.85
C ARG A 291 7.22 18.97 -5.26
N ARG A 292 8.40 18.39 -5.46
CA ARG A 292 9.05 18.38 -6.78
C ARG A 292 8.23 17.63 -7.83
N TRP A 293 7.63 16.51 -7.46
CA TRP A 293 6.72 15.78 -8.35
C TRP A 293 5.53 16.65 -8.78
N ARG A 294 4.87 17.34 -7.83
CA ARG A 294 3.73 18.22 -8.13
C ARG A 294 4.12 19.39 -9.03
N GLU A 295 5.31 19.96 -8.84
CA GLU A 295 5.86 20.98 -9.75
C GLU A 295 6.04 20.46 -11.18
N ILE A 296 6.43 19.19 -11.33
CA ILE A 296 6.70 18.55 -12.62
C ILE A 296 5.41 18.14 -13.33
N THR A 297 4.45 17.56 -12.61
CA THR A 297 3.22 17.01 -13.22
C THR A 297 2.09 18.02 -13.28
N GLY A 298 2.18 19.13 -12.54
CA GLY A 298 1.06 20.05 -12.37
C GLY A 298 -0.10 19.46 -11.56
N GLU A 299 0.08 18.30 -10.90
CA GLU A 299 -0.94 17.70 -10.04
C GLU A 299 -1.10 18.55 -8.77
N VAL A 300 -2.23 19.27 -8.67
CA VAL A 300 -2.56 20.14 -7.52
C VAL A 300 -3.29 19.37 -6.40
N SER A 301 -3.74 18.13 -6.64
CA SER A 301 -4.73 17.49 -5.78
C SER A 301 -4.19 16.35 -4.91
N ASP A 302 -4.39 16.49 -3.60
CA ASP A 302 -4.37 15.42 -2.59
C ASP A 302 -5.68 14.60 -2.56
N ALA A 303 -6.55 14.74 -3.56
CA ALA A 303 -7.85 14.08 -3.56
C ALA A 303 -7.68 12.56 -3.56
N ALA A 304 -8.15 11.97 -2.45
CA ALA A 304 -8.49 10.57 -2.37
C ALA A 304 -9.31 10.16 -3.60
N PRO A 305 -9.14 8.93 -4.11
CA PRO A 305 -9.98 8.46 -5.20
C PRO A 305 -11.45 8.57 -4.79
N GLU A 306 -12.24 9.16 -5.67
CA GLU A 306 -13.68 8.96 -5.71
C GLU A 306 -13.98 7.47 -5.48
N PRO A 307 -14.99 7.14 -4.65
CA PRO A 307 -15.43 5.76 -4.52
C PRO A 307 -15.67 5.19 -5.92
N SER A 308 -15.23 3.96 -6.15
CA SER A 308 -15.54 3.29 -7.41
C SER A 308 -17.06 3.33 -7.62
N PRO A 309 -17.56 3.70 -8.80
CA PRO A 309 -18.99 3.76 -9.09
C PRO A 309 -19.54 2.34 -9.03
N GLY A 310 -20.04 1.97 -7.86
CA GLY A 310 -20.58 0.64 -7.58
C GLY A 310 -21.47 0.62 -6.35
N GLU A 311 -21.50 1.70 -5.57
CA GLU A 311 -22.43 1.87 -4.46
C GLU A 311 -23.71 2.62 -4.88
N ASP A 312 -23.71 3.39 -5.98
CA ASP A 312 -24.90 4.15 -6.42
C ASP A 312 -25.60 3.61 -7.68
N GLU A 313 -25.09 2.53 -8.29
CA GLU A 313 -25.69 1.96 -9.50
C GLU A 313 -26.88 1.05 -9.18
N ALA A 314 -28.05 1.31 -9.80
CA ALA A 314 -29.25 0.52 -9.55
C ALA A 314 -29.00 -0.98 -9.77
N VAL A 315 -29.53 -1.81 -8.87
CA VAL A 315 -29.42 -3.27 -8.99
C VAL A 315 -30.36 -3.76 -10.09
N THR A 316 -29.83 -4.61 -10.97
CA THR A 316 -30.59 -5.27 -12.04
C THR A 316 -31.18 -6.58 -11.51
N TYR A 317 -32.48 -6.77 -11.71
CA TYR A 317 -33.20 -7.99 -11.38
C TYR A 317 -33.46 -8.79 -12.65
N THR A 318 -32.97 -10.03 -12.70
CA THR A 318 -33.05 -10.90 -13.89
C THR A 318 -34.24 -11.86 -13.87
N GLU A 319 -35.02 -11.88 -12.78
CA GLU A 319 -36.24 -12.68 -12.62
C GLU A 319 -36.06 -14.19 -12.88
N GLN A 320 -34.86 -14.72 -12.65
CA GLN A 320 -34.55 -16.15 -12.83
C GLN A 320 -35.27 -17.02 -11.78
N GLU A 321 -35.45 -18.31 -12.10
CA GLU A 321 -35.92 -19.31 -11.14
C GLU A 321 -34.90 -19.53 -10.02
N LEU A 322 -35.40 -19.98 -8.86
CA LEU A 322 -34.56 -20.23 -7.70
C LEU A 322 -33.64 -21.44 -7.96
N ASP A 323 -32.34 -21.20 -7.92
CA ASP A 323 -31.28 -22.20 -7.97
C ASP A 323 -30.79 -22.47 -6.55
N SER A 324 -31.17 -23.63 -6.00
CA SER A 324 -30.78 -24.08 -4.66
C SER A 324 -29.37 -24.70 -4.60
N SER A 325 -28.68 -24.82 -5.74
CA SER A 325 -27.37 -25.46 -5.81
C SER A 325 -26.24 -24.63 -5.19
N CYS A 326 -25.32 -25.30 -4.50
CA CYS A 326 -24.12 -24.68 -3.94
C CYS A 326 -23.05 -24.58 -5.04
N SER A 327 -22.87 -23.39 -5.61
CA SER A 327 -21.81 -23.15 -6.61
C SER A 327 -20.47 -22.75 -6.00
N TYR A 328 -20.25 -23.03 -4.71
CA TYR A 328 -18.95 -22.78 -4.07
C TYR A 328 -17.89 -23.68 -4.71
N GLY A 329 -16.81 -23.07 -5.24
CA GLY A 329 -15.73 -23.78 -5.92
C GLY A 329 -15.99 -24.11 -7.40
N ALA A 330 -17.17 -23.80 -7.95
CA ALA A 330 -17.42 -23.94 -9.39
C ALA A 330 -16.56 -22.93 -10.19
N GLU A 331 -16.12 -23.32 -11.40
CA GLU A 331 -15.35 -22.48 -12.33
C GLU A 331 -16.16 -21.27 -12.81
N GLY A 332 -16.26 -20.28 -11.94
CA GLY A 332 -16.60 -18.89 -12.23
C GLY A 332 -15.64 -18.05 -11.40
N PHE A 333 -15.13 -16.95 -11.96
CA PHE A 333 -14.07 -16.09 -11.41
C PHE A 333 -14.08 -15.96 -9.88
N HIS A 334 -13.47 -16.92 -9.18
CA HIS A 334 -13.31 -16.94 -7.75
C HIS A 334 -11.83 -16.96 -7.45
N THR A 335 -11.42 -15.90 -6.77
CA THR A 335 -10.06 -15.58 -6.39
C THR A 335 -9.61 -16.47 -5.23
N SER A 336 -9.35 -17.73 -5.54
CA SER A 336 -8.50 -18.60 -4.74
C SER A 336 -7.29 -19.08 -5.54
N ASP A 337 -6.85 -18.28 -6.51
CA ASP A 337 -5.50 -18.40 -7.05
C ASP A 337 -4.47 -18.11 -5.93
N PRO A 338 -3.27 -18.70 -5.97
CA PRO A 338 -2.13 -18.21 -5.21
C PRO A 338 -2.07 -16.70 -5.40
N ARG A 339 -2.25 -15.94 -4.31
CA ARG A 339 -2.43 -14.48 -4.40
C ARG A 339 -1.26 -13.93 -5.20
N PRO A 340 -1.51 -13.31 -6.36
CA PRO A 340 -0.42 -12.78 -7.16
C PRO A 340 0.35 -11.77 -6.32
N LEU A 341 1.67 -11.76 -6.47
CA LEU A 341 2.52 -10.75 -5.84
C LEU A 341 1.94 -9.37 -6.19
N ARG A 342 1.49 -8.63 -5.17
CA ARG A 342 0.84 -7.32 -5.37
C ARG A 342 1.86 -6.21 -5.37
N GLU A 343 2.92 -6.37 -4.59
CA GLU A 343 4.04 -5.45 -4.62
C GLU A 343 4.74 -5.48 -5.98
N MET A 344 4.71 -4.35 -6.67
CA MET A 344 5.54 -4.15 -7.84
C MET A 344 6.91 -3.63 -7.41
N THR A 345 7.96 -4.38 -7.73
CA THR A 345 9.35 -3.91 -7.55
C THR A 345 9.70 -2.82 -8.57
N SER A 346 8.98 -2.71 -9.69
CA SER A 346 9.20 -1.70 -10.72
C SER A 346 8.86 -0.28 -10.24
N ALA A 347 9.28 0.71 -11.04
CA ALA A 347 8.85 2.10 -10.87
C ALA A 347 7.32 2.23 -10.90
N THR A 348 6.78 3.22 -10.20
CA THR A 348 5.38 3.63 -10.30
C THR A 348 5.27 5.13 -10.55
N GLY A 349 4.12 5.59 -11.06
CA GLY A 349 3.90 6.98 -11.43
C GLY A 349 4.95 7.45 -12.45
N LEU A 350 5.07 6.74 -13.58
CA LEU A 350 6.01 7.13 -14.62
C LEU A 350 5.44 8.30 -15.42
N TYR A 351 6.20 9.38 -15.53
CA TYR A 351 5.80 10.58 -16.27
C TYR A 351 6.92 11.06 -17.20
N THR A 352 6.58 11.38 -18.45
CA THR A 352 7.52 11.77 -19.50
C THR A 352 7.35 13.25 -19.83
N LEU A 353 8.46 13.98 -19.92
CA LEU A 353 8.55 15.41 -20.19
C LEU A 353 9.37 15.65 -21.45
N ASP A 354 8.94 16.57 -22.30
CA ASP A 354 9.68 16.97 -23.50
C ASP A 354 10.83 17.95 -23.17
N HIS A 355 10.71 18.70 -22.07
CA HIS A 355 11.71 19.68 -21.62
C HIS A 355 12.37 19.27 -20.31
N ALA A 356 13.61 19.74 -20.11
CA ALA A 356 14.30 19.54 -18.84
C ALA A 356 13.58 20.35 -17.75
N PRO A 357 13.24 19.74 -16.60
CA PRO A 357 12.68 20.50 -15.50
C PRO A 357 13.75 21.43 -14.91
N ASP A 358 13.35 22.62 -14.42
CA ASP A 358 14.24 23.75 -14.05
C ASP A 358 15.36 23.43 -13.04
N GLN A 359 15.26 22.29 -12.36
CA GLN A 359 16.28 21.67 -11.52
C GLN A 359 16.20 20.15 -11.69
N VAL A 360 17.17 19.59 -12.41
CA VAL A 360 17.28 18.14 -12.63
C VAL A 360 17.91 17.42 -11.44
N LEU A 361 18.68 18.14 -10.63
CA LEU A 361 19.51 17.56 -9.57
C LEU A 361 18.73 17.57 -8.24
N LEU A 362 18.08 16.46 -7.92
CA LEU A 362 17.83 16.14 -6.52
C LEU A 362 19.20 15.92 -5.87
N GLN A 363 19.58 16.80 -4.93
CA GLN A 363 20.68 16.45 -4.04
C GLN A 363 20.28 15.15 -3.33
N PRO A 364 21.11 14.08 -3.40
CA PRO A 364 20.79 12.85 -2.72
C PRO A 364 20.50 13.18 -1.26
N SER A 365 19.43 12.59 -0.75
CA SER A 365 18.83 12.89 0.57
C SER A 365 19.84 12.82 1.72
N ARG A 366 20.92 12.07 1.48
CA ARG A 366 22.02 11.76 2.37
C ARG A 366 23.30 11.78 1.56
N PRO A 367 24.45 12.14 2.15
CA PRO A 367 25.71 12.10 1.42
C PRO A 367 25.90 10.70 0.83
N VAL A 368 26.00 10.64 -0.51
CA VAL A 368 26.38 9.44 -1.26
C VAL A 368 27.51 8.77 -0.50
N ALA A 369 27.37 7.49 -0.16
CA ALA A 369 28.44 6.78 0.52
C ALA A 369 29.44 6.32 -0.55
N LEU A 370 30.68 6.80 -0.46
CA LEU A 370 31.75 6.32 -1.31
C LEU A 370 32.11 4.88 -0.91
N ARG A 371 31.70 3.91 -1.73
CA ARG A 371 32.05 2.50 -1.56
C ARG A 371 33.43 2.22 -2.16
N LEU A 372 34.47 2.45 -1.35
CA LEU A 372 35.83 1.98 -1.63
C LEU A 372 36.26 1.02 -0.52
N SER A 373 36.87 -0.10 -0.88
CA SER A 373 37.64 -0.92 0.04
C SER A 373 38.83 -0.12 0.62
N ALA A 374 39.40 -0.57 1.73
CA ALA A 374 40.56 0.07 2.33
C ALA A 374 41.74 0.17 1.35
N ARG A 375 41.92 -0.85 0.49
CA ARG A 375 42.97 -0.88 -0.54
C ARG A 375 42.70 0.11 -1.68
N GLU A 376 41.48 0.14 -2.21
CA GLU A 376 41.12 1.11 -3.26
C GLU A 376 41.21 2.54 -2.76
N ARG A 377 40.83 2.78 -1.50
CA ARG A 377 40.94 4.10 -0.88
C ARG A 377 42.39 4.57 -0.77
N LEU A 378 43.34 3.68 -0.51
CA LEU A 378 44.77 4.00 -0.51
C LEU A 378 45.29 4.35 -1.91
N VAL A 379 44.88 3.60 -2.93
CA VAL A 379 45.27 3.85 -4.32
C VAL A 379 44.77 5.22 -4.78
N VAL A 380 43.48 5.51 -4.54
CA VAL A 380 42.87 6.78 -4.92
C VAL A 380 43.42 7.96 -4.10
N ALA A 381 43.75 7.75 -2.84
CA ALA A 381 44.44 8.74 -2.00
C ALA A 381 45.82 9.11 -2.56
N ALA A 382 46.57 8.14 -3.07
CA ALA A 382 47.85 8.37 -3.73
C ALA A 382 47.70 9.15 -5.04
N GLU A 383 46.71 8.78 -5.88
CA GLU A 383 46.41 9.50 -7.13
C GLU A 383 46.02 10.95 -6.90
N LEU A 384 45.19 11.21 -5.87
CA LEU A 384 44.72 12.55 -5.50
C LEU A 384 45.68 13.30 -4.56
N ARG A 385 46.84 12.71 -4.25
CA ARG A 385 47.89 13.28 -3.38
C ARG A 385 47.34 13.82 -2.05
N CYS A 386 46.48 13.05 -1.40
CA CYS A 386 45.90 13.43 -0.11
C CYS A 386 45.79 12.23 0.84
N PRO A 387 45.63 12.44 2.15
CA PRO A 387 45.41 11.36 3.09
C PRO A 387 44.11 10.57 2.82
N PRO A 388 44.07 9.25 3.08
CA PRO A 388 42.90 8.40 2.79
C PRO A 388 41.61 8.82 3.48
N TRP A 389 41.69 9.45 4.65
CA TRP A 389 40.51 9.97 5.38
C TRP A 389 39.95 11.27 4.77
N GLN A 390 40.69 11.92 3.88
CA GLN A 390 40.22 13.11 3.15
C GLN A 390 39.51 12.78 1.85
N ILE A 391 39.50 11.50 1.45
CA ILE A 391 38.78 11.00 0.29
C ILE A 391 37.28 10.89 0.60
N GLY A 392 36.47 11.53 -0.24
CA GLY A 392 35.02 11.46 -0.18
C GLY A 392 34.40 11.53 -1.57
N PRO A 393 33.10 11.26 -1.69
CA PRO A 393 32.45 11.19 -2.99
C PRO A 393 32.15 12.58 -3.54
N CYS A 394 32.32 12.74 -4.86
CA CYS A 394 31.77 13.85 -5.63
C CYS A 394 30.27 13.94 -5.38
N MET A 395 29.76 15.13 -5.08
CA MET A 395 28.33 15.34 -4.82
C MET A 395 27.44 15.09 -6.06
N LEU A 396 28.00 15.05 -7.27
CA LEU A 396 27.23 14.88 -8.51
C LEU A 396 27.36 13.49 -9.15
N CYS A 397 28.54 12.88 -9.13
CA CYS A 397 28.79 11.61 -9.82
C CYS A 397 29.33 10.50 -8.90
N ALA A 398 29.39 10.75 -7.58
CA ALA A 398 29.95 9.82 -6.58
C ALA A 398 31.43 9.47 -6.75
N ALA A 399 32.09 9.89 -7.83
CA ALA A 399 33.50 9.63 -8.07
C ALA A 399 34.34 10.11 -6.89
N PRO A 400 35.36 9.35 -6.46
CA PRO A 400 36.17 9.74 -5.33
C PRO A 400 36.95 11.02 -5.64
N ILE A 401 36.89 11.97 -4.72
CA ILE A 401 37.61 13.24 -4.77
C ILE A 401 38.24 13.53 -3.41
N HIS A 402 39.20 14.44 -3.41
CA HIS A 402 39.69 15.06 -2.19
C HIS A 402 38.60 15.98 -1.65
N ARG A 403 37.75 15.46 -0.74
CA ARG A 403 36.51 16.09 -0.28
C ARG A 403 36.66 16.81 1.06
N TYR A 404 37.42 16.23 1.99
CA TYR A 404 37.45 16.67 3.39
C TYR A 404 38.74 17.41 3.77
N GLY A 405 39.54 17.83 2.79
CA GLY A 405 40.73 18.64 3.01
C GLY A 405 40.46 20.16 2.97
N PRO A 406 41.46 20.96 3.33
CA PRO A 406 41.37 22.42 3.25
C PRO A 406 41.20 22.88 1.80
N ARG A 407 40.19 23.72 1.54
CA ARG A 407 39.79 24.20 0.20
C ARG A 407 39.39 23.08 -0.78
N SER A 408 38.99 21.93 -0.26
CA SER A 408 38.55 20.80 -1.08
C SER A 408 37.25 21.11 -1.84
N PRO A 409 37.20 20.85 -3.15
CA PRO A 409 36.00 21.02 -3.94
C PRO A 409 34.95 19.98 -3.56
N LYS A 410 33.66 20.36 -3.58
CA LYS A 410 32.56 19.41 -3.33
C LYS A 410 32.21 18.56 -4.55
N VAL A 411 32.82 18.84 -5.70
CA VAL A 411 32.52 18.26 -7.01
C VAL A 411 33.79 17.99 -7.80
N CYS A 412 33.83 16.89 -8.55
CA CYS A 412 34.98 16.51 -9.36
C CYS A 412 35.19 17.47 -10.54
N ASN A 413 36.38 17.47 -11.13
CA ASN A 413 36.73 18.36 -12.24
C ASN A 413 35.83 18.10 -13.45
N ALA A 414 35.52 16.85 -13.77
CA ALA A 414 34.62 16.51 -14.88
C ALA A 414 33.26 17.19 -14.73
N CYS A 415 32.62 17.06 -13.55
CA CYS A 415 31.33 17.71 -13.30
C CYS A 415 31.42 19.25 -13.25
N ARG A 416 32.56 19.82 -12.84
CA ARG A 416 32.77 21.27 -12.87
C ARG A 416 32.88 21.81 -14.31
N PHE A 417 33.55 21.09 -15.19
CA PHE A 417 33.63 21.46 -16.61
C PHE A 417 32.27 21.37 -17.31
N THR A 418 31.45 20.37 -17.00
CA THR A 418 30.09 20.24 -17.56
C THR A 418 29.17 21.39 -17.14
N ALA A 419 29.37 21.94 -15.94
CA ALA A 419 28.58 23.06 -15.42
C ALA A 419 29.03 24.44 -15.95
N GLN A 420 30.21 24.54 -16.57
CA GLN A 420 30.74 25.78 -17.15
C GLN A 420 30.52 25.90 -18.67
N GLN A 421 30.04 24.83 -19.31
CA GLN A 421 29.69 24.77 -20.74
C GLN A 421 28.17 24.83 -20.98
N GLN A 422 27.39 25.01 -19.93
CA GLN A 422 25.97 25.40 -19.95
C GLN A 422 25.91 26.89 -19.59
#